data_AF-A0A497RJG7-F1
#
_entry.id   AF-A0A497RJG7-F1
#
_cell.length_a   1.000
_cell.length_b   1.000
_cell.length_c   1.000
_cell.angle_alpha   90.00
_cell.angle_beta   90.00
_cell.angle_gamma   90.00
#
_symmetry.space_group_name_H-M   'P 1'
#
loop_
_entity.id
_entity.type
_entity.pdbx_description
1 polymer ?
#
loop_
_entity_poly.entity_id
_entity_poly.type
_entity_poly.pdbx_seq_one_letter_code
_entity_poly.pdbx_strand_id
1 'polypeptide(L)'
;MKYKILGMVLAVILAEIAAFLTLQTYLTSPFAILIQYPIYYLIFIIPIVLMVMGRNPYGLSFFAILISFSFGRVLANSEVFYSFLDALYFFKFYDLSDYLYSMFSPYKTQDINHFLTLTWLFVVSQLLWNACLKAESLDEDGFEARDTLIFQIVAISLISFAIYVVYPHILELVKTTHQIPMLFAGLIGVVLFLISAYLLIKQ
;
A
#
# COMPACT_ATOMS: atom_id res chain seq x y z
N MET A 1 15.16 4.49 25.18
CA MET A 1 15.08 5.06 23.81
C MET A 1 15.41 4.05 22.68
N LYS A 2 15.72 2.80 23.00
CA LYS A 2 16.37 1.84 22.09
C LYS A 2 15.40 1.23 21.08
N TYR A 3 14.20 0.86 21.53
CA TYR A 3 13.20 0.17 20.72
C TYR A 3 12.53 1.12 19.74
N LYS A 4 12.32 2.38 20.14
CA LYS A 4 11.86 3.44 19.24
C LYS A 4 12.78 3.63 18.03
N ILE A 5 14.11 3.64 18.26
CA ILE A 5 15.09 3.76 17.17
C ILE A 5 15.04 2.52 16.25
N LEU A 6 14.95 1.32 16.83
CA LEU A 6 14.78 0.09 16.05
C LEU A 6 13.53 0.16 15.15
N GLY A 7 12.40 0.61 15.71
CA GLY A 7 11.16 0.82 14.96
C GLY A 7 11.34 1.82 13.81
N MET A 8 12.08 2.91 14.02
CA MET A 8 12.39 3.90 12.98
C MET A 8 13.21 3.28 11.85
N VAL A 9 14.26 2.54 12.18
CA VAL A 9 15.12 1.89 11.18
C VAL A 9 14.32 0.87 10.35
N LEU A 10 13.51 0.02 11.00
CA LEU A 10 12.67 -0.95 10.30
C LEU A 10 11.65 -0.27 9.38
N ALA A 11 11.00 0.79 9.87
CA ALA A 11 10.05 1.56 9.07
C ALA A 11 10.70 2.27 7.88
N VAL A 12 11.90 2.84 8.04
CA VAL A 12 12.67 3.41 6.91
C VAL A 12 12.96 2.32 5.88
N ILE A 13 13.51 1.17 6.29
CA ILE A 13 13.85 0.10 5.34
C ILE A 13 12.62 -0.32 4.52
N LEU A 14 11.47 -0.52 5.18
CA LEU A 14 10.22 -0.87 4.49
C LEU A 14 9.70 0.26 3.59
N ALA A 15 9.83 1.52 4.02
CA ALA A 15 9.45 2.69 3.23
C ALA A 15 10.32 2.85 1.98
N GLU A 16 11.64 2.63 2.09
CA GLU A 16 12.57 2.70 0.96
C GLU A 16 12.31 1.58 -0.06
N ILE A 17 12.02 0.35 0.40
CA ILE A 17 11.60 -0.75 -0.47
C ILE A 17 10.30 -0.38 -1.20
N ALA A 18 9.32 0.16 -0.47
CA ALA A 18 8.04 0.58 -1.05
C ALA A 18 8.23 1.74 -2.07
N ALA A 19 9.10 2.70 -1.76
CA ALA A 19 9.47 3.80 -2.64
C ALA A 19 10.13 3.29 -3.92
N PHE A 20 11.05 2.34 -3.82
CA PHE A 20 11.71 1.72 -4.97
C PHE A 20 10.72 1.00 -5.89
N LEU A 21 9.83 0.18 -5.32
CA LEU A 21 8.79 -0.50 -6.10
C LEU A 21 7.83 0.50 -6.75
N THR A 22 7.48 1.58 -6.04
CA THR A 22 6.62 2.66 -6.57
C THR A 22 7.29 3.36 -7.74
N LEU A 23 8.60 3.64 -7.64
CA LEU A 23 9.36 4.24 -8.73
C LEU A 23 9.34 3.34 -9.98
N GLN A 24 9.62 2.04 -9.82
CA GLN A 24 9.58 1.11 -10.95
C GLN A 24 8.21 1.08 -11.62
N THR A 25 7.15 1.07 -10.81
CA THR A 25 5.77 1.15 -11.27
C THR A 25 5.49 2.46 -12.00
N TYR A 26 5.90 3.58 -11.44
CA TYR A 26 5.68 4.91 -12.00
C TYR A 26 6.35 5.06 -13.37
N LEU A 27 7.62 4.68 -13.49
CA LEU A 27 8.40 4.77 -14.75
C LEU A 27 7.81 3.94 -15.89
N THR A 28 6.99 2.96 -15.56
CA THR A 28 6.33 2.07 -16.52
C THR A 28 4.81 2.30 -16.52
N SER A 29 4.36 3.47 -16.09
CA SER A 29 2.97 3.92 -16.08
C SER A 29 2.74 5.01 -17.12
N PRO A 30 1.48 5.29 -17.51
CA PRO A 30 1.15 6.40 -18.42
C PRO A 30 1.64 7.75 -17.87
N PHE A 31 1.66 7.95 -16.55
CA PHE A 31 2.08 9.22 -15.94
C PHE A 31 3.56 9.57 -16.14
N ALA A 32 4.42 8.59 -16.41
CA ALA A 32 5.82 8.86 -16.76
C ALA A 32 5.95 9.75 -18.01
N ILE A 33 4.97 9.71 -18.91
CA ILE A 33 4.93 10.56 -20.11
C ILE A 33 4.62 12.01 -19.73
N LEU A 34 3.80 12.24 -18.69
CA LEU A 34 3.36 13.57 -18.26
C LEU A 34 4.40 14.30 -17.40
N ILE A 35 5.08 13.58 -16.51
CA ILE A 35 6.08 14.18 -15.61
C ILE A 35 7.40 13.45 -15.79
N GLN A 36 8.27 14.04 -16.62
CA GLN A 36 9.59 13.52 -17.00
C GLN A 36 10.73 14.00 -16.06
N TYR A 37 10.43 14.83 -15.07
CA TYR A 37 11.43 15.39 -14.17
C TYR A 37 11.85 14.41 -13.06
N PRO A 38 13.12 14.44 -12.60
CA PRO A 38 13.64 13.57 -11.52
C PRO A 38 13.01 13.84 -10.14
N ILE A 39 11.95 14.65 -10.07
CA ILE A 39 11.16 14.94 -8.86
C ILE A 39 10.66 13.65 -8.22
N TYR A 40 10.40 12.60 -8.99
CA TYR A 40 9.99 11.31 -8.46
C TYR A 40 11.06 10.66 -7.55
N TYR A 41 12.34 11.07 -7.59
CA TYR A 41 13.35 10.59 -6.63
C TYR A 41 13.22 11.24 -5.25
N LEU A 42 12.44 12.33 -5.11
CA LEU A 42 12.20 12.94 -3.80
C LEU A 42 11.45 12.00 -2.85
N ILE A 43 10.78 10.95 -3.36
CA ILE A 43 10.09 9.95 -2.54
C ILE A 43 11.04 9.21 -1.58
N PHE A 44 12.33 9.06 -1.90
CA PHE A 44 13.33 8.42 -1.03
C PHE A 44 13.83 9.35 0.09
N ILE A 45 13.63 10.66 -0.04
CA ILE A 45 14.05 11.61 0.99
C ILE A 45 13.00 11.69 2.11
N ILE A 46 11.73 11.47 1.79
CA ILE A 46 10.61 11.63 2.74
C ILE A 46 10.76 10.73 3.98
N PRO A 47 11.04 9.41 3.88
CA PRO A 47 11.17 8.55 5.05
C PRO A 47 12.32 8.99 5.96
N ILE A 48 13.44 9.42 5.38
CA ILE A 48 14.62 9.91 6.10
C ILE A 48 14.27 11.20 6.86
N VAL A 49 13.60 12.15 6.21
CA VAL A 49 13.17 13.40 6.86
C VAL A 49 12.19 13.11 8.00
N LEU A 50 11.22 12.21 7.79
CA LEU A 50 10.27 11.82 8.83
C LEU A 50 10.97 11.16 10.03
N MET A 51 11.98 10.32 9.79
CA MET A 51 12.82 9.74 10.84
C MET A 51 13.54 10.83 11.65
N VAL A 52 14.18 11.81 10.99
CA VAL A 52 14.87 12.93 11.65
C VAL A 52 13.89 13.77 12.48
N MET A 53 12.66 13.94 12.00
CA MET A 53 11.58 14.61 12.75
C MET A 53 11.01 13.77 13.90
N GLY A 54 11.51 12.56 14.13
CA GLY A 54 11.03 11.64 15.17
C GLY A 54 9.62 11.09 14.91
N ARG A 55 9.13 11.18 13.67
CA ARG A 55 7.83 10.68 13.23
C ARG A 55 7.97 9.29 12.63
N ASN A 56 6.84 8.59 12.44
CA ASN A 56 6.83 7.30 11.74
C ASN A 56 7.28 7.50 10.27
N PRO A 57 8.42 6.93 9.84
CA PRO A 57 8.95 7.06 8.48
C PRO A 57 8.04 6.51 7.38
N TYR A 58 7.27 5.47 7.69
CA TYR A 58 6.27 4.89 6.78
C TYR A 58 4.84 5.19 7.25
N GLY A 59 4.57 6.46 7.58
CA GLY A 59 3.23 6.91 7.97
C GLY A 59 2.20 6.89 6.84
N LEU A 60 0.93 7.08 7.21
CA LEU A 60 -0.20 7.13 6.27
C LEU A 60 -0.01 8.17 5.16
N SER A 61 0.55 9.34 5.48
CA SER A 61 0.80 10.40 4.51
C SER A 61 1.78 9.95 3.42
N PHE A 62 2.86 9.26 3.79
CA PHE A 62 3.82 8.74 2.83
C PHE A 62 3.21 7.62 1.99
N PHE A 63 2.47 6.70 2.63
CA PHE A 63 1.71 5.67 1.92
C PHE A 63 0.74 6.25 0.88
N ALA A 64 0.00 7.31 1.23
CA ALA A 64 -0.91 7.98 0.30
C ALA A 64 -0.17 8.60 -0.91
N ILE A 65 1.03 9.15 -0.70
CA ILE A 65 1.89 9.61 -1.79
C ILE A 65 2.24 8.43 -2.71
N LEU A 66 2.73 7.31 -2.16
CA LEU A 66 3.09 6.14 -2.97
C LEU A 66 1.92 5.61 -3.80
N ILE A 67 0.73 5.50 -3.19
CA ILE A 67 -0.50 5.08 -3.88
C ILE A 67 -0.86 6.05 -5.02
N SER A 68 -0.69 7.35 -4.82
CA SER A 68 -0.97 8.37 -5.84
C SER A 68 -0.03 8.23 -7.06
N PHE A 69 1.25 7.93 -6.82
CA PHE A 69 2.21 7.68 -7.90
C PHE A 69 1.89 6.41 -8.69
N SER A 70 1.29 5.41 -8.05
CA SER A 70 0.91 4.16 -8.72
C SER A 70 -0.45 4.23 -9.42
N PHE A 71 -1.26 5.27 -9.16
CA PHE A 71 -2.67 5.35 -9.58
C PHE A 71 -2.88 5.26 -11.10
N GLY A 72 -1.91 5.73 -11.90
CA GLY A 72 -2.00 5.69 -13.36
C GLY A 72 -2.17 4.27 -13.92
N ARG A 73 -1.54 3.26 -13.29
CA ARG A 73 -1.74 1.85 -13.66
C ARG A 73 -3.11 1.32 -13.31
N VAL A 74 -3.67 1.74 -12.17
CA VAL A 74 -5.03 1.34 -11.75
C VAL A 74 -6.05 1.87 -12.73
N LEU A 75 -5.93 3.14 -13.12
CA LEU A 75 -6.78 3.74 -14.13
C LEU A 75 -6.67 3.00 -15.46
N ALA A 76 -5.45 2.68 -15.92
CA ALA A 76 -5.24 1.97 -17.18
C ALA A 76 -5.92 0.60 -17.24
N ASN A 77 -6.08 -0.09 -16.10
CA ASN A 77 -6.73 -1.40 -15.99
C ASN A 77 -8.22 -1.29 -15.56
N SER A 78 -8.74 -0.08 -15.32
CA SER A 78 -10.10 0.10 -14.79
C SER A 78 -11.16 0.18 -15.89
N GLU A 79 -12.17 -0.68 -15.83
CA GLU A 79 -13.36 -0.57 -16.69
C GLU A 79 -14.12 0.74 -16.49
N VAL A 80 -14.12 1.27 -15.26
CA VAL A 80 -14.73 2.56 -14.93
C VAL A 80 -14.05 3.69 -15.68
N PHE A 81 -12.72 3.63 -15.84
CA PHE A 81 -11.98 4.61 -16.61
C PHE A 81 -12.36 4.58 -18.11
N TYR A 82 -12.49 3.40 -18.71
CA TYR A 82 -12.92 3.31 -20.12
C TYR A 82 -14.38 3.72 -20.32
N SER A 83 -15.26 3.41 -19.36
CA SER A 83 -16.64 3.90 -19.38
C SER A 83 -16.70 5.44 -19.31
N PHE A 84 -15.76 6.05 -18.58
CA PHE A 84 -15.61 7.51 -18.55
C PHE A 84 -15.12 8.06 -19.89
N LEU A 85 -14.19 7.38 -20.57
CA LEU A 85 -13.78 7.77 -21.93
C LEU A 85 -14.94 7.69 -22.93
N ASP A 86 -15.74 6.62 -22.86
CA ASP A 86 -16.94 6.47 -23.70
C ASP A 86 -17.94 7.61 -23.45
N ALA A 87 -18.12 8.02 -22.19
CA ALA A 87 -18.95 9.18 -21.85
C ALA A 87 -18.38 10.48 -22.43
N LEU A 88 -17.07 10.72 -22.35
CA LEU A 88 -16.43 11.88 -22.98
C LEU A 88 -16.68 11.90 -24.49
N TYR A 89 -16.52 10.75 -25.13
CA TYR A 89 -16.80 10.58 -26.55
C TYR A 89 -18.28 10.91 -26.87
N PHE A 90 -19.22 10.43 -26.05
CA PHE A 90 -20.64 10.73 -26.20
C PHE A 90 -20.95 12.24 -26.08
N PHE A 91 -20.27 12.95 -25.18
CA PHE A 91 -20.39 14.41 -25.02
C PHE A 91 -19.63 15.23 -26.07
N LYS A 92 -19.15 14.58 -27.15
CA LYS A 92 -18.43 15.19 -28.28
C LYS A 92 -17.01 15.69 -27.96
N PHE A 93 -16.40 15.20 -26.88
CA PHE A 93 -14.98 15.44 -26.57
C PHE A 93 -14.08 14.38 -27.24
N TYR A 94 -14.20 14.22 -28.56
CA TYR A 94 -13.55 13.14 -29.33
C TYR A 94 -12.02 13.16 -29.17
N ASP A 95 -11.38 14.30 -29.45
CA ASP A 95 -9.92 14.42 -29.40
C ASP A 95 -9.35 14.11 -28.01
N LEU A 96 -10.06 14.53 -26.95
CA LEU A 96 -9.66 14.27 -25.57
C LEU A 96 -9.80 12.79 -25.21
N SER A 97 -10.92 12.16 -25.61
CA SER A 97 -11.16 10.73 -25.41
C SER A 97 -10.09 9.89 -26.11
N ASP A 98 -9.82 10.16 -27.39
CA ASP A 98 -8.84 9.40 -28.18
C ASP A 98 -7.41 9.61 -27.67
N TYR A 99 -7.07 10.84 -27.26
CA TYR A 99 -5.78 11.14 -26.63
C TYR A 99 -5.58 10.34 -25.35
N LEU A 100 -6.55 10.39 -24.43
CA LEU A 100 -6.50 9.64 -23.16
C LEU A 100 -6.47 8.12 -23.42
N TYR A 101 -7.26 7.63 -24.37
CA TYR A 101 -7.24 6.22 -24.75
C TYR A 101 -5.83 5.79 -25.22
N SER A 102 -5.24 6.53 -26.17
CA SER A 102 -3.92 6.21 -26.73
C SER A 102 -2.80 6.21 -25.69
N MET A 103 -2.94 7.05 -24.66
CA MET A 103 -1.97 7.17 -23.59
C MET A 103 -2.07 6.02 -22.58
N PHE A 104 -3.27 5.54 -22.27
CA PHE A 104 -3.50 4.52 -21.23
C PHE A 104 -3.61 3.10 -21.78
N SER A 105 -4.04 2.91 -23.03
CA SER A 105 -4.25 1.59 -23.64
C SER A 105 -3.01 0.68 -23.65
N PRO A 106 -1.76 1.18 -23.83
CA PRO A 106 -0.56 0.32 -23.81
C PRO A 106 -0.30 -0.33 -22.44
N TYR A 107 -0.93 0.20 -21.38
CA TYR A 107 -0.70 -0.21 -20.00
C TYR A 107 -1.83 -1.08 -19.42
N LYS A 108 -2.87 -1.42 -20.20
CA LYS A 108 -4.04 -2.21 -19.77
C LYS A 108 -3.71 -3.54 -19.09
N THR A 109 -2.66 -4.22 -19.55
CA THR A 109 -2.31 -5.58 -19.13
C THR A 109 -1.34 -5.62 -17.95
N GLN A 110 -0.94 -4.46 -17.43
CA GLN A 110 0.00 -4.42 -16.32
C GLN A 110 -0.63 -4.88 -15.01
N ASP A 111 0.16 -5.64 -14.27
CA ASP A 111 -0.23 -6.25 -13.01
C ASP A 111 -0.43 -5.19 -11.90
N ILE A 112 -1.52 -5.35 -11.14
CA ILE A 112 -1.91 -4.49 -10.02
C ILE A 112 -1.36 -5.04 -8.69
N ASN A 113 -0.73 -6.23 -8.68
CA ASN A 113 -0.14 -6.84 -7.48
C ASN A 113 0.82 -5.92 -6.72
N HIS A 114 1.44 -4.96 -7.41
CA HIS A 114 2.21 -3.89 -6.77
C HIS A 114 1.45 -3.16 -5.65
N PHE A 115 0.16 -2.88 -5.82
CA PHE A 115 -0.67 -2.23 -4.78
C PHE A 115 -0.85 -3.12 -3.55
N LEU A 116 -1.02 -4.42 -3.77
CA LEU A 116 -1.09 -5.38 -2.68
C LEU A 116 0.23 -5.40 -1.91
N THR A 117 1.37 -5.40 -2.61
CA THR A 117 2.70 -5.34 -1.99
C THR A 117 2.90 -4.05 -1.21
N LEU A 118 2.54 -2.88 -1.75
CA LEU A 118 2.64 -1.60 -1.04
C LEU A 118 1.80 -1.59 0.23
N THR A 119 0.55 -2.06 0.14
CA THR A 119 -0.38 -2.13 1.27
C THR A 119 0.14 -3.08 2.34
N TRP A 120 0.66 -4.25 1.94
CA TRP A 120 1.27 -5.20 2.85
C TRP A 120 2.48 -4.61 3.58
N LEU A 121 3.43 -4.01 2.86
CA LEU A 121 4.61 -3.35 3.46
C LEU A 121 4.21 -2.25 4.45
N PHE A 122 3.18 -1.46 4.12
CA PHE A 122 2.65 -0.43 5.02
C PHE A 122 2.07 -1.04 6.30
N VAL A 123 1.19 -2.04 6.19
CA VAL A 123 0.57 -2.70 7.35
C VAL A 123 1.64 -3.35 8.25
N VAL A 124 2.61 -4.05 7.66
CA VAL A 124 3.73 -4.64 8.40
C VAL A 124 4.52 -3.55 9.12
N SER A 125 4.83 -2.44 8.45
CA SER A 125 5.54 -1.32 9.07
C SER A 125 4.77 -0.73 10.25
N GLN A 126 3.45 -0.55 10.14
CA GLN A 126 2.62 -0.04 11.23
C GLN A 126 2.59 -0.99 12.43
N LEU A 127 2.45 -2.30 12.19
CA LEU A 127 2.45 -3.30 13.25
C LEU A 127 3.81 -3.36 13.98
N LEU A 128 4.92 -3.35 13.23
CA LEU A 128 6.27 -3.34 13.80
C LEU A 128 6.55 -2.04 14.58
N TRP A 129 6.17 -0.89 14.03
CA TRP A 129 6.30 0.40 14.70
C TRP A 129 5.57 0.43 16.04
N ASN A 130 4.31 -0.02 16.07
CA ASN A 130 3.51 -0.08 17.29
C ASN A 130 4.06 -1.08 18.30
N ALA A 131 4.56 -2.23 17.86
CA ALA A 131 5.23 -3.21 18.72
C ALA A 131 6.48 -2.60 19.37
N CYS A 132 7.30 -1.88 18.61
CA CYS A 132 8.48 -1.18 19.13
C CYS A 132 8.13 -0.07 20.13
N LEU A 133 7.07 0.72 19.87
CA LEU A 133 6.61 1.73 20.83
C LEU A 133 6.08 1.10 22.12
N LYS A 134 5.34 0.00 22.02
CA LYS A 134 4.84 -0.72 23.20
C LYS A 134 5.99 -1.35 24.01
N ALA A 135 7.01 -1.87 23.34
CA ALA A 135 8.20 -2.39 24.00
C ALA A 135 8.97 -1.27 24.74
N GLU A 136 9.06 -0.09 24.12
CA GLU A 136 9.64 1.09 24.75
C GLU A 136 8.90 1.49 26.03
N SER A 137 7.56 1.55 26.01
CA SER A 137 6.78 1.87 27.22
C SER A 137 6.93 0.82 28.31
N LEU A 138 6.98 -0.47 27.95
CA LEU A 138 7.15 -1.55 28.93
C LEU A 138 8.54 -1.51 29.59
N ASP A 139 9.57 -1.17 28.83
CA ASP A 139 10.95 -0.99 29.33
C ASP A 139 11.03 0.22 30.28
N GLU A 140 10.33 1.32 29.96
CA GLU A 140 10.20 2.50 30.84
C GLU A 140 9.47 2.16 32.15
N ASP A 141 8.50 1.25 32.11
CA ASP A 141 7.77 0.72 33.28
C ASP A 141 8.57 -0.35 34.07
N GLY A 142 9.77 -0.71 33.61
CA GLY A 142 10.67 -1.66 34.28
C GLY A 142 10.42 -3.14 33.96
N PHE A 143 9.63 -3.45 32.93
CA PHE A 143 9.40 -4.82 32.45
C PHE A 143 10.38 -5.20 31.34
N GLU A 144 10.87 -6.44 31.34
CA GLU A 144 11.70 -6.94 30.25
C GLU A 144 10.89 -7.13 28.96
N ALA A 145 11.06 -6.20 28.01
CA ALA A 145 10.30 -6.18 26.75
C ALA A 145 10.96 -6.95 25.58
N ARG A 146 12.22 -7.37 25.73
CA ARG A 146 13.06 -7.87 24.61
C ARG A 146 12.48 -9.11 23.94
N ASP A 147 12.20 -10.16 24.71
CA ASP A 147 11.77 -11.46 24.15
C ASP A 147 10.36 -11.36 23.58
N THR A 148 9.48 -10.60 24.25
CA THR A 148 8.14 -10.28 23.77
C THR A 148 8.18 -9.54 22.44
N LEU A 149 9.08 -8.56 22.29
CA LEU A 149 9.23 -7.81 21.03
C LEU A 149 9.73 -8.70 19.89
N ILE A 150 10.75 -9.53 20.15
CA ILE A 150 11.28 -10.45 19.12
C ILE A 150 10.18 -11.41 18.65
N PHE A 151 9.42 -11.99 19.58
CA PHE A 151 8.30 -12.85 19.24
C PHE A 151 7.24 -12.11 18.40
N GLN A 152 6.87 -10.88 18.77
CA GLN A 152 5.91 -10.08 18.01
C GLN A 152 6.42 -9.77 16.60
N ILE A 153 7.68 -9.38 16.42
CA ILE A 153 8.28 -9.10 15.11
C ILE A 153 8.21 -10.35 14.22
N VAL A 154 8.60 -11.51 14.76
CA VAL A 154 8.57 -12.79 14.03
C VAL A 154 7.13 -13.17 13.67
N ALA A 155 6.21 -13.10 14.63
CA ALA A 155 4.80 -13.43 14.41
C ALA A 155 4.15 -12.51 13.37
N ILE A 156 4.34 -11.19 13.47
CA ILE A 156 3.87 -10.20 12.49
C ILE A 156 4.42 -10.54 11.11
N SER A 157 5.72 -10.81 10.99
CA SER A 157 6.35 -11.10 9.71
C SER A 157 5.80 -12.38 9.08
N LEU A 158 5.71 -13.47 9.85
CA LEU A 158 5.21 -14.76 9.34
C LEU A 158 3.73 -14.72 8.99
N ILE A 159 2.89 -14.19 9.88
CA ILE A 159 1.43 -14.16 9.68
C ILE A 159 1.08 -13.22 8.51
N SER A 160 1.69 -12.02 8.47
CA SER A 160 1.43 -11.08 7.39
C SER A 160 1.91 -11.61 6.04
N PHE A 161 3.07 -12.29 6.00
CA PHE A 161 3.57 -12.91 4.78
C PHE A 161 2.68 -14.06 4.32
N ALA A 162 2.22 -14.91 5.25
CA ALA A 162 1.26 -15.96 4.94
C ALA A 162 -0.03 -15.39 4.36
N ILE A 163 -0.57 -14.31 4.95
CA ILE A 163 -1.74 -13.61 4.40
C ILE A 163 -1.44 -13.07 3.00
N TYR A 164 -0.30 -12.42 2.80
CA TYR A 164 0.09 -11.87 1.49
C TYR A 164 0.17 -12.95 0.39
N VAL A 165 0.72 -14.13 0.71
CA VAL A 165 0.84 -15.24 -0.25
C VAL A 165 -0.50 -15.96 -0.48
N VAL A 166 -1.30 -16.15 0.57
CA VAL A 166 -2.54 -16.92 0.49
C VAL A 166 -3.68 -16.08 -0.08
N TYR A 167 -3.70 -14.77 0.16
CA TYR A 167 -4.80 -13.88 -0.22
C TYR A 167 -5.10 -13.88 -1.74
N PRO A 168 -4.12 -13.79 -2.64
CA PRO A 168 -4.35 -13.92 -4.09
C PRO A 168 -5.02 -15.24 -4.47
N HIS A 169 -4.59 -16.36 -3.87
CA HIS A 169 -5.15 -17.68 -4.15
C HIS A 169 -6.59 -17.81 -3.67
N ILE A 170 -6.92 -17.26 -2.50
CA ILE A 170 -8.30 -17.21 -2.01
C ILE A 170 -9.17 -16.38 -2.97
N LEU A 171 -8.69 -15.21 -3.40
CA LEU A 171 -9.42 -14.35 -4.33
C LEU A 171 -9.67 -15.01 -5.68
N GLU A 172 -8.68 -15.71 -6.21
CA GLU A 172 -8.80 -16.45 -7.47
C GLU A 172 -9.84 -17.57 -7.35
N LEU A 173 -9.84 -18.30 -6.23
CA LEU A 173 -10.82 -19.35 -5.96
C LEU A 173 -12.24 -18.78 -5.84
N VAL A 174 -12.41 -17.64 -5.17
CA VAL A 174 -13.70 -16.93 -5.06
C VAL A 174 -14.19 -16.43 -6.42
N LYS A 175 -13.30 -15.83 -7.22
CA LYS A 175 -13.61 -15.33 -8.56
C LYS A 175 -14.06 -16.44 -9.50
N THR A 176 -13.32 -17.55 -9.53
CA THR A 176 -13.56 -18.68 -10.43
C THR A 176 -14.77 -19.52 -10.02
N THR A 177 -15.00 -19.68 -8.71
CA THR A 177 -16.03 -20.60 -8.20
C THR A 177 -17.37 -19.90 -7.97
N HIS A 178 -17.37 -18.64 -7.53
CA HIS A 178 -18.60 -17.95 -7.11
C HIS A 178 -18.98 -16.77 -8.02
N GLN A 179 -18.15 -16.41 -9.02
CA GLN A 179 -18.36 -15.26 -9.92
C GLN A 179 -18.71 -13.94 -9.19
N ILE A 180 -18.30 -13.80 -7.93
CA ILE A 180 -18.61 -12.61 -7.13
C ILE A 180 -17.79 -11.44 -7.69
N PRO A 181 -18.42 -10.33 -8.10
CA PRO A 181 -17.69 -9.15 -8.54
C PRO A 181 -16.75 -8.67 -7.42
N MET A 182 -15.49 -8.34 -7.76
CA MET A 182 -14.46 -7.97 -6.78
C MET A 182 -14.88 -6.81 -5.86
N LEU A 183 -15.75 -5.92 -6.33
CA LEU A 183 -16.33 -4.84 -5.53
C LEU A 183 -17.07 -5.36 -4.29
N PHE A 184 -17.82 -6.45 -4.40
CA PHE A 184 -18.53 -7.05 -3.27
C PHE A 184 -17.59 -7.79 -2.33
N ALA A 185 -16.55 -8.45 -2.85
CA ALA A 185 -15.52 -9.08 -2.02
C ALA A 185 -14.77 -8.03 -1.18
N GLY A 186 -14.45 -6.87 -1.76
CA GLY A 186 -13.89 -5.73 -1.04
C GLY A 186 -14.81 -5.19 0.05
N LEU A 187 -16.11 -5.02 -0.26
CA LEU A 187 -17.13 -4.59 0.70
C LEU A 187 -17.27 -5.56 1.88
N ILE A 188 -17.30 -6.87 1.62
CA ILE A 188 -17.32 -7.91 2.65
C ILE A 188 -16.08 -7.83 3.53
N GLY A 189 -14.89 -7.64 2.94
CA GLY A 189 -13.64 -7.47 3.68
C GLY A 189 -13.67 -6.26 4.62
N VAL A 190 -14.16 -5.10 4.15
CA VAL A 190 -14.31 -3.90 4.97
C VAL A 190 -15.29 -4.14 6.12
N VAL A 191 -16.43 -4.77 5.85
CA VAL A 191 -17.44 -5.08 6.88
C VAL A 191 -16.87 -6.04 7.93
N LEU A 192 -16.18 -7.11 7.52
CA LEU A 192 -15.54 -8.05 8.44
C LEU A 192 -14.45 -7.38 9.27
N PHE A 193 -13.68 -6.47 8.69
CA PHE A 193 -12.70 -5.68 9.41
C PHE A 193 -13.36 -4.77 10.46
N LEU A 194 -14.42 -4.05 10.10
CA LEU A 194 -15.18 -3.21 11.03
C LEU A 194 -15.80 -4.01 12.17
N ILE A 195 -16.35 -5.19 11.87
CA ILE A 195 -16.88 -6.11 12.89
C ILE A 195 -15.75 -6.56 13.82
N SER A 196 -14.61 -6.96 13.27
CA SER A 196 -13.46 -7.43 14.06
C SER A 196 -12.90 -6.33 14.96
N ALA A 197 -12.78 -5.11 14.43
CA ALA A 197 -12.37 -3.93 15.19
C ALA A 197 -13.37 -3.58 16.30
N TYR A 198 -14.67 -3.64 16.00
CA TYR A 198 -15.73 -3.41 17.00
C TYR A 198 -15.69 -4.44 18.12
N LEU A 199 -15.48 -5.73 17.80
CA LEU A 199 -15.35 -6.80 18.80
C LEU A 199 -14.11 -6.60 19.69
N LEU A 200 -12.99 -6.15 19.11
CA LEU A 200 -11.76 -5.84 19.84
C LEU A 200 -11.91 -4.65 20.80
N ILE A 201 -12.66 -3.61 20.43
CA ILE A 201 -12.90 -2.43 21.28
C ILE A 201 -13.83 -2.76 22.46
N LYS A 202 -14.71 -3.74 22.29
CA LYS A 202 -15.70 -4.13 23.31
C LYS A 202 -15.12 -5.09 24.36
N GLN A 203 -13.97 -5.70 24.10
CA GLN A 203 -13.22 -6.53 25.06
C GLN A 203 -12.34 -5.64 25.95
#